data_AF-A0A536PZ65-F1
#
_entry.id   AF-A0A536PZ65-F1
#
_cell.length_a   1.000
_cell.length_b   1.000
_cell.length_c   1.000
_cell.angle_alpha   90.00
_cell.angle_beta   90.00
_cell.angle_gamma   90.00
#
_symmetry.space_group_name_H-M   'P 1'
#
loop_
_entity.id
_entity.type
_entity.pdbx_description
1 polymer ?
#
loop_
_entity_poly.entity_id
_entity_poly.type
_entity_poly.pdbx_seq_one_letter_code
_entity_poly.pdbx_strand_id
1 'polypeptide(L)'
;MTAVICGVLEEHGTGLRTAARRGARARDRLASVLAYLVTARCSGPRLLRDGAVGLTVDQTSQARSAFFRHFFSPVQQVLDEGVRTGELRQMDTAFATQVLFNLVDPWTGREAAPGGRDAQQVAAEVVGVVVDGIGV
;
A
#
# COMPACT_ATOMS: atom_id res chain seq x y z
N MET A 1 -14.37 -4.43 -18.24
CA MET A 1 -13.10 -3.81 -17.80
C MET A 1 -13.11 -3.50 -16.30
N THR A 2 -14.11 -2.80 -15.78
CA THR A 2 -14.26 -2.50 -14.33
C THR A 2 -14.31 -3.73 -13.44
N ALA A 3 -15.08 -4.76 -13.83
CA ALA A 3 -15.14 -6.01 -13.07
C ALA A 3 -13.77 -6.70 -12.93
N VAL A 4 -12.91 -6.59 -13.96
CA VAL A 4 -11.55 -7.13 -13.92
C VAL A 4 -10.68 -6.34 -12.94
N ILE A 5 -10.75 -5.01 -12.96
CA ILE A 5 -9.99 -4.16 -12.03
C ILE A 5 -10.44 -4.38 -10.58
N CYS A 6 -11.75 -4.43 -10.33
CA CYS A 6 -12.27 -4.71 -8.99
C CYS A 6 -11.87 -6.10 -8.49
N GLY A 7 -11.91 -7.13 -9.36
CA GLY A 7 -11.48 -8.49 -9.00
C GLY A 7 -9.98 -8.57 -8.67
N VAL A 8 -9.12 -7.94 -9.47
CA VAL A 8 -7.68 -7.84 -9.20
C VAL A 8 -7.43 -7.09 -7.88
N LEU A 9 -8.17 -6.01 -7.61
CA LEU A 9 -8.06 -5.26 -6.36
C LEU A 9 -8.50 -6.11 -5.15
N GLU A 10 -9.54 -6.91 -5.29
CA GLU A 10 -10.02 -7.80 -4.23
C GLU A 10 -9.03 -8.93 -3.93
N GLU A 11 -8.52 -9.59 -4.97
CA GLU A 11 -7.52 -10.65 -4.88
C GLU A 11 -6.26 -10.14 -4.16
N HIS A 12 -5.68 -9.06 -4.68
CA HIS A 12 -4.48 -8.50 -4.06
C HIS A 12 -4.74 -7.91 -2.68
N GLY A 13 -5.94 -7.38 -2.44
CA GLY A 13 -6.36 -6.92 -1.12
C GLY A 13 -6.37 -8.03 -0.07
N THR A 14 -6.68 -9.27 -0.47
CA THR A 14 -6.62 -10.44 0.43
C THR A 14 -5.17 -10.78 0.80
N GLY A 15 -4.26 -10.73 -0.18
CA GLY A 15 -2.83 -10.89 0.07
C GLY A 15 -2.27 -9.78 0.98
N LEU A 16 -2.67 -8.53 0.73
CA LEU A 16 -2.27 -7.37 1.54
C LEU A 16 -2.75 -7.50 2.99
N ARG A 17 -4.02 -7.87 3.23
CA ARG A 17 -4.54 -8.08 4.58
C ARG A 17 -3.82 -9.22 5.31
N THR A 18 -3.47 -10.28 4.59
CA THR A 18 -2.66 -11.38 5.15
C THR A 18 -1.27 -10.88 5.55
N ALA A 19 -0.63 -10.09 4.70
CA ALA A 19 0.67 -9.49 4.99
C ALA A 19 0.60 -8.51 6.19
N ALA A 20 -0.47 -7.72 6.29
CA ALA A 20 -0.71 -6.78 7.40
C ALA A 20 -0.88 -7.46 8.77
N ARG A 21 -1.09 -8.78 8.81
CA ARG A 21 -1.15 -9.57 10.05
C ARG A 21 0.19 -10.21 10.43
N ARG A 22 1.23 -10.05 9.60
CA ARG A 22 2.57 -10.58 9.87
C ARG A 22 3.36 -9.55 10.68
N GLY A 23 3.79 -9.96 11.87
CA GLY A 23 4.54 -9.10 12.79
C GLY A 23 3.67 -8.61 13.95
N ALA A 24 4.33 -8.38 15.10
CA ALA A 24 3.66 -7.92 16.32
C ALA A 24 3.54 -6.39 16.40
N ARG A 25 4.44 -5.68 15.73
CA ARG A 25 4.54 -4.22 15.73
C ARG A 25 3.97 -3.63 14.44
N ALA A 26 3.37 -2.45 14.52
CA ALA A 26 2.87 -1.69 13.38
C ALA A 26 3.95 -1.51 12.31
N ARG A 27 5.21 -1.22 12.71
CA ARG A 27 6.32 -1.08 11.75
C ARG A 27 6.58 -2.35 10.94
N ASP A 28 6.58 -3.51 11.59
CA ASP A 28 6.82 -4.82 10.95
C ASP A 28 5.65 -5.20 10.02
N ARG A 29 4.42 -4.88 10.45
CA ARG A 29 3.20 -5.08 9.67
C ARG A 29 3.20 -4.21 8.40
N LEU A 30 3.59 -2.94 8.52
CA LEU A 30 3.74 -2.04 7.37
C LEU A 30 4.81 -2.53 6.40
N ALA A 31 5.97 -2.94 6.90
CA ALA A 31 7.03 -3.49 6.07
C ALA A 31 6.57 -4.75 5.33
N SER A 32 5.87 -5.66 6.03
CA SER A 32 5.29 -6.85 5.42
C SER A 32 4.30 -6.53 4.31
N VAL A 33 3.44 -5.51 4.49
CA VAL A 33 2.52 -5.04 3.45
C VAL A 33 3.27 -4.51 2.23
N LEU A 34 4.23 -3.62 2.42
CA LEU A 34 4.97 -3.06 1.29
C LEU A 34 5.79 -4.11 0.55
N ALA A 35 6.43 -5.04 1.28
CA ALA A 35 7.17 -6.13 0.68
C ALA A 35 6.27 -7.05 -0.16
N TYR A 36 5.04 -7.30 0.30
CA TYR A 36 4.02 -7.99 -0.49
C TYR A 36 3.71 -7.24 -1.79
N LEU A 37 3.49 -5.92 -1.74
CA LEU A 37 3.17 -5.12 -2.93
C LEU A 37 4.29 -5.16 -3.98
N VAL A 38 5.55 -5.06 -3.53
CA VAL A 38 6.73 -5.18 -4.39
C VAL A 38 6.82 -6.58 -5.00
N THR A 39 6.69 -7.63 -4.18
CA THR A 39 6.79 -9.03 -4.62
C THR A 39 5.68 -9.41 -5.59
N ALA A 40 4.44 -9.01 -5.28
CA ALA A 40 3.27 -9.25 -6.11
C ALA A 40 3.22 -8.35 -7.35
N ARG A 41 4.16 -7.40 -7.49
CA ARG A 41 4.20 -6.39 -8.56
C ARG A 41 2.85 -5.68 -8.73
N CYS A 42 2.24 -5.37 -7.60
CA CYS A 42 0.92 -4.80 -7.52
C CYS A 42 1.03 -3.38 -6.95
N SER A 43 0.90 -2.37 -7.80
CA SER A 43 0.64 -1.01 -7.34
C SER A 43 -0.84 -0.72 -7.49
N GLY A 44 -1.56 -0.72 -6.36
CA GLY A 44 -2.94 -0.25 -6.32
C GLY A 44 -3.11 1.15 -6.96
N PRO A 45 -2.22 2.13 -6.68
CA PRO A 45 -2.25 3.43 -7.37
C PRO A 45 -2.04 3.34 -8.88
N ARG A 46 -1.16 2.48 -9.37
CA ARG A 46 -0.90 2.30 -10.81
C ARG A 46 -2.03 1.54 -11.50
N LEU A 47 -2.63 0.55 -10.83
CA LEU A 47 -3.84 -0.12 -11.30
C LEU A 47 -4.97 0.88 -11.50
N LEU A 48 -5.10 1.88 -10.63
CA LEU A 48 -6.05 2.98 -10.83
C LEU A 48 -5.59 3.97 -11.91
N ARG A 49 -4.31 4.37 -11.94
CA ARG A 49 -3.78 5.37 -12.89
C ARG A 49 -3.86 4.86 -14.33
N ASP A 50 -3.39 3.64 -14.57
CA ASP A 50 -3.23 3.07 -15.90
C ASP A 50 -4.49 2.29 -16.30
N GLY A 51 -5.14 1.61 -15.34
CA GLY A 51 -6.34 0.82 -15.59
C GLY A 51 -7.63 1.63 -15.69
N ALA A 52 -7.67 2.86 -15.16
CA ALA A 52 -8.84 3.73 -15.32
C ALA A 52 -8.91 4.43 -16.68
N VAL A 53 -7.85 4.36 -17.49
CA VAL A 53 -7.81 4.94 -18.84
C VAL A 53 -8.80 4.18 -19.73
N GLY A 54 -9.98 4.76 -19.93
CA GLY A 54 -11.08 4.14 -20.70
C GLY A 54 -12.29 3.70 -19.87
N LEU A 55 -12.27 3.91 -18.55
CA LEU A 55 -13.47 3.69 -17.71
C LEU A 55 -14.40 4.90 -17.77
N THR A 56 -15.71 4.65 -17.65
CA THR A 56 -16.68 5.73 -17.41
C THR A 56 -16.48 6.34 -16.00
N VAL A 57 -17.14 7.46 -15.73
CA VAL A 57 -17.11 8.12 -14.40
C VAL A 57 -17.58 7.16 -13.31
N ASP A 58 -18.70 6.46 -13.53
CA ASP A 58 -19.25 5.49 -12.56
C ASP A 58 -18.30 4.32 -12.32
N GLN A 59 -17.70 3.81 -13.39
CA GLN A 59 -16.72 2.72 -13.32
C GLN A 59 -15.44 3.15 -12.60
N THR A 60 -15.00 4.38 -12.80
CA THR A 60 -13.86 4.98 -12.08
C THR A 60 -14.18 5.13 -10.60
N SER A 61 -15.40 5.57 -10.26
CA SER A 61 -15.87 5.67 -8.89
C SER A 61 -15.86 4.29 -8.20
N GLN A 62 -16.39 3.26 -8.86
CA GLN A 62 -16.38 1.89 -8.35
C GLN A 62 -14.95 1.36 -8.12
N ALA A 63 -14.04 1.54 -9.08
CA ALA A 63 -12.65 1.13 -8.94
C ALA A 63 -11.94 1.84 -7.78
N ARG A 64 -12.18 3.15 -7.60
CA ARG A 64 -11.66 3.92 -6.46
C ARG A 64 -12.21 3.42 -5.13
N SER A 65 -13.50 3.13 -5.04
CA SER A 65 -14.10 2.53 -3.84
C SER A 65 -13.50 1.16 -3.51
N ALA A 66 -13.26 0.32 -4.51
CA ALA A 66 -12.61 -0.98 -4.34
C ALA A 66 -11.16 -0.82 -3.85
N PHE A 67 -10.39 0.07 -4.46
CA PHE A 67 -9.02 0.37 -4.01
C PHE A 67 -9.00 0.86 -2.57
N PHE A 68 -9.88 1.82 -2.22
CA PHE A 68 -9.94 2.34 -0.87
C PHE A 68 -10.23 1.22 0.15
N ARG A 69 -11.20 0.36 -0.14
CA ARG A 69 -11.60 -0.76 0.72
C ARG A 69 -10.51 -1.82 0.86
N HIS A 70 -9.83 -2.16 -0.23
CA HIS A 70 -8.96 -3.34 -0.27
C HIS A 70 -7.47 -3.03 -0.04
N PHE A 71 -7.04 -1.79 -0.28
CA PHE A 71 -5.65 -1.35 -0.13
C PHE A 71 -5.52 -0.24 0.90
N PHE A 72 -6.21 0.88 0.69
CA PHE A 72 -5.98 2.07 1.49
C PHE A 72 -6.35 1.89 2.96
N SER A 73 -7.60 1.52 3.22
CA SER A 73 -8.12 1.39 4.59
C SER A 73 -7.35 0.36 5.43
N PRO A 74 -6.99 -0.84 4.92
CA PRO A 74 -6.18 -1.78 5.69
C PRO A 74 -4.80 -1.26 6.09
N VAL A 75 -4.12 -0.49 5.22
CA VAL A 75 -2.81 0.10 5.55
C VAL A 75 -2.97 1.24 6.57
N GLN A 76 -3.97 2.09 6.36
CA GLN A 76 -4.29 3.17 7.28
C GLN A 76 -4.61 2.64 8.69
N GLN A 77 -5.36 1.54 8.80
CA GLN A 77 -5.68 0.91 10.09
C GLN A 77 -4.43 0.46 10.86
N VAL A 78 -3.38 -0.01 10.17
CA VAL A 78 -2.11 -0.37 10.84
C VAL A 78 -1.45 0.88 11.42
N LEU A 79 -1.46 2.00 10.69
CA LEU A 79 -0.94 3.28 11.17
C LEU A 79 -1.78 3.81 12.34
N ASP A 80 -3.11 3.84 12.21
CA ASP A 80 -4.03 4.28 13.26
C ASP A 80 -3.83 3.50 14.56
N GLU A 81 -3.69 2.18 14.46
CA GLU A 81 -3.42 1.32 15.61
C GLU A 81 -2.05 1.61 16.24
N GLY A 82 -1.01 1.79 15.41
CA GLY A 82 0.32 2.16 15.87
C GLY A 82 0.34 3.50 16.61
N VAL A 83 -0.36 4.51 16.09
CA VAL A 83 -0.51 5.82 16.74
C VAL A 83 -1.31 5.70 18.04
N ARG A 84 -2.44 4.99 18.02
CA ARG A 84 -3.31 4.80 19.18
C ARG A 84 -2.63 4.07 20.33
N THR A 85 -1.77 3.11 20.03
CA THR A 85 -1.02 2.33 21.04
C THR A 85 0.26 3.03 21.52
N GLY A 86 0.63 4.17 20.90
CA GLY A 86 1.86 4.90 21.20
C GLY A 86 3.12 4.25 20.62
N GLU A 87 2.99 3.23 19.76
CA GLU A 87 4.12 2.65 19.03
C GLU A 87 4.66 3.62 17.98
N LEU A 88 3.76 4.33 17.30
CA LEU A 88 4.08 5.35 16.31
C LEU A 88 3.79 6.74 16.88
N ARG A 89 4.56 7.74 16.41
CA ARG A 89 4.31 9.15 16.74
C ARG A 89 2.97 9.60 16.17
N GLN A 90 2.39 10.65 16.76
CA GLN A 90 1.19 11.28 16.20
C GLN A 90 1.48 11.77 14.78
N MET A 91 0.58 11.44 13.84
CA MET A 91 0.68 11.82 12.43
C MET A 91 -0.68 11.73 11.76
N ASP A 92 -0.84 12.39 10.62
CA ASP A 92 -1.97 12.14 9.72
C ASP A 92 -1.77 10.79 9.01
N THR A 93 -2.54 9.79 9.44
CA THR A 93 -2.43 8.41 8.93
C THR A 93 -2.95 8.25 7.51
N ALA A 94 -3.90 9.08 7.07
CA ALA A 94 -4.38 9.06 5.69
C ALA A 94 -3.30 9.59 4.76
N PHE A 95 -2.67 10.72 5.13
CA PHE A 95 -1.54 11.27 4.41
C PHE A 95 -0.35 10.29 4.37
N ALA A 96 0.04 9.73 5.52
CA ALA A 96 1.12 8.75 5.60
C ALA A 96 0.83 7.50 4.74
N THR A 97 -0.42 7.02 4.71
CA THR A 97 -0.84 5.92 3.83
C THR A 97 -0.61 6.26 2.36
N GLN A 98 -1.03 7.46 1.93
CA GLN A 98 -0.80 7.91 0.56
C GLN A 98 0.68 8.02 0.22
N VAL A 99 1.51 8.52 1.14
CA VAL A 99 2.96 8.62 0.96
C VAL A 99 3.60 7.24 0.83
N LEU A 100 3.23 6.26 1.67
CA LEU A 100 3.72 4.88 1.56
C LEU A 100 3.43 4.29 0.17
N PHE A 101 2.20 4.45 -0.32
CA PHE A 101 1.81 3.97 -1.65
C PHE A 101 2.58 4.67 -2.77
N ASN A 102 2.83 5.97 -2.66
CA ASN A 102 3.57 6.72 -3.68
C ASN A 102 5.07 6.36 -3.69
N LEU A 103 5.67 6.14 -2.51
CA LEU A 103 7.08 5.77 -2.39
C LEU A 103 7.36 4.33 -2.82
N VAL A 104 6.41 3.41 -2.60
CA VAL A 104 6.57 2.02 -3.05
C VAL A 104 6.24 1.83 -4.53
N ASP A 105 5.42 2.70 -5.14
CA ASP A 105 4.95 2.57 -6.53
C ASP A 105 6.08 2.27 -7.53
N PRO A 106 7.24 2.98 -7.56
CA PRO A 106 8.31 2.70 -8.51
C PRO A 106 8.83 1.25 -8.46
N TRP A 107 8.80 0.63 -7.29
CA TRP A 107 9.32 -0.71 -7.02
C TRP A 107 8.36 -1.85 -7.39
N THR A 108 7.12 -1.53 -7.71
CA THR A 108 6.09 -2.51 -8.12
C THR A 108 6.05 -2.74 -9.63
N GLY A 109 6.96 -2.10 -10.38
CA GLY A 109 7.06 -2.23 -11.84
C GLY A 109 7.49 -3.62 -12.30
N ARG A 110 7.46 -3.82 -13.62
CA ARG A 110 7.93 -5.07 -14.26
C ARG A 110 9.46 -5.15 -14.36
N GLU A 111 10.13 -4.00 -14.32
CA GLU A 111 11.59 -3.90 -14.39
C GLU A 111 12.23 -4.34 -13.07
N ALA A 112 13.44 -4.89 -13.15
CA ALA A 112 14.20 -5.27 -11.97
C ALA A 112 14.43 -4.04 -11.08
N ALA A 113 14.25 -4.21 -9.76
CA ALA A 113 14.51 -3.15 -8.79
C ALA A 113 15.93 -2.60 -8.96
N PRO A 114 16.11 -1.29 -9.22
CA PRO A 114 17.45 -0.72 -9.38
C PRO A 114 18.31 -0.95 -8.14
N GLY A 115 19.50 -1.51 -8.36
CA GLY A 115 20.49 -1.77 -7.32
C GLY A 115 20.43 -3.13 -6.63
N GLY A 116 19.66 -4.10 -7.14
CA GLY A 116 19.65 -5.48 -6.62
C GLY A 116 19.02 -5.65 -5.24
N ARG A 117 18.28 -4.63 -4.79
CA ARG A 117 17.54 -4.67 -3.51
C ARG A 117 16.39 -5.66 -3.57
N ASP A 118 16.20 -6.40 -2.48
CA ASP A 118 15.02 -7.25 -2.33
C ASP A 118 13.79 -6.45 -1.83
N ALA A 119 12.61 -7.07 -1.92
CA ALA A 119 11.36 -6.44 -1.54
C ALA A 119 11.30 -6.02 -0.06
N GLN A 120 11.97 -6.76 0.83
CA GLN A 120 11.95 -6.51 2.26
C GLN A 120 12.83 -5.32 2.62
N GLN A 121 13.99 -5.20 1.98
CA GLN A 121 14.89 -4.05 2.11
C GLN A 121 14.19 -2.76 1.69
N VAL A 122 13.58 -2.75 0.50
CA VAL A 122 12.80 -1.60 0.00
C VAL A 122 11.68 -1.23 0.96
N ALA A 123 10.93 -2.23 1.44
CA ALA A 123 9.83 -2.01 2.36
C ALA A 123 10.29 -1.38 3.69
N ALA A 124 11.37 -1.89 4.28
CA ALA A 124 11.92 -1.37 5.53
C ALA A 124 12.42 0.07 5.37
N GLU A 125 13.09 0.39 4.25
CA GLU A 125 13.56 1.75 3.93
C GLU A 125 12.38 2.72 3.79
N VAL A 126 11.36 2.38 3.00
CA VAL A 126 10.19 3.23 2.79
C VAL A 126 9.41 3.46 4.10
N VAL A 127 9.19 2.39 4.89
CA VAL A 127 8.54 2.52 6.20
C VAL A 127 9.36 3.42 7.13
N GLY A 128 10.69 3.29 7.14
CA GLY A 128 11.55 4.14 7.95
C GLY A 128 11.42 5.62 7.58
N VAL A 129 11.47 5.95 6.28
CA VAL A 129 11.29 7.34 5.82
C VAL A 129 9.95 7.93 6.29
N VAL A 130 8.86 7.17 6.18
CA VAL A 130 7.52 7.67 6.56
C VAL A 130 7.35 7.75 8.07
N VAL A 131 7.62 6.66 8.78
CA VAL A 131 7.37 6.57 10.23
C VAL A 131 8.31 7.46 11.02
N ASP A 132 9.59 7.53 10.63
CA ASP A 132 10.59 8.32 11.33
C ASP A 132 10.59 9.79 10.88
N GLY A 133 10.20 10.05 9.61
CA GLY A 133 10.28 11.37 8.98
C GLY A 133 9.00 12.23 9.03
N ILE A 134 7.81 11.63 9.15
CA ILE A 134 6.54 12.39 9.11
C ILE A 134 6.03 12.78 10.52
N GLY A 135 6.67 12.30 11.59
CA GLY A 135 6.30 12.70 12.96
C GLY A 135 6.75 14.13 13.29
N VAL A 136 5.78 15.04 13.46
CA VAL A 136 5.97 16.43 13.96
C VAL A 136 5.42 16.53 15.38
#